data_AF-A0A6L3N6Y1-F1
#
_entry.id   AF-A0A6L3N6Y1-F1
#
_cell.length_a   1.000
_cell.length_b   1.000
_cell.length_c   1.000
_cell.angle_alpha   90.00
_cell.angle_beta   90.00
_cell.angle_gamma   90.00
#
_symmetry.space_group_name_H-M   'P 1'
#
loop_
_entity.id
_entity.type
_entity.pdbx_description
1 polymer ?
#
loop_
_entity_poly.entity_id
_entity_poly.type
_entity_poly.pdbx_seq_one_letter_code
_entity_poly.pdbx_strand_id
1 'polypeptide(L)'
;MTIACMLPVAGALAQGGHAAADEPGSATKPVCVDAEVDGKRALSYDCLSRQLKPTADAQPGGASQTDSERLSKQPSNRLGTFNLSTERNRFGSNWGRSVTPQRPDAPVAVPPKP
;
A
#
# COMPACT_ATOMS: atom_id res chain seq x y z
N MET A 1 -42.30 7.81 -55.49
CA MET A 1 -43.12 8.36 -54.38
C MET A 1 -43.31 7.20 -53.42
N THR A 2 -42.43 6.96 -52.45
CA THR A 2 -42.25 7.71 -51.19
C THR A 2 -40.83 7.54 -50.64
N ILE A 3 -40.31 8.62 -50.03
CA ILE A 3 -39.01 8.75 -49.32
C ILE A 3 -39.25 8.54 -47.82
N ALA A 4 -38.31 7.91 -47.11
CA ALA A 4 -37.91 8.13 -45.70
C ALA A 4 -37.37 6.81 -45.09
N CYS A 5 -36.36 6.75 -44.23
CA CYS A 5 -35.35 7.67 -43.71
C CYS A 5 -34.30 6.74 -43.07
N MET A 6 -33.03 6.86 -43.44
CA MET A 6 -31.95 6.13 -42.77
C MET A 6 -31.64 6.75 -41.41
N LEU A 7 -31.51 5.91 -40.38
CA LEU A 7 -30.82 6.21 -39.12
C LEU A 7 -29.91 5.02 -38.80
N PRO A 8 -28.58 5.13 -38.89
CA PRO A 8 -27.69 4.14 -38.32
C PRO A 8 -27.56 4.41 -36.81
N VAL A 9 -28.10 3.50 -36.00
CA VAL A 9 -27.78 3.46 -34.57
C VAL A 9 -26.37 2.89 -34.42
N ALA A 10 -25.41 3.77 -34.15
CA ALA A 10 -24.07 3.37 -33.74
C ALA A 10 -24.15 2.82 -32.29
N GLY A 11 -24.27 1.49 -32.17
CA GLY A 11 -24.12 0.80 -30.90
C GLY A 11 -22.64 0.74 -30.51
N ALA A 12 -22.18 1.71 -29.71
CA ALA A 12 -20.91 1.59 -29.00
C ALA A 12 -21.05 0.52 -27.91
N LEU A 13 -20.57 -0.69 -28.18
CA LEU A 13 -20.34 -1.70 -27.15
C LEU A 13 -19.29 -1.16 -26.18
N ALA A 14 -19.76 -0.80 -24.97
CA ALA A 14 -18.91 -0.46 -23.85
C ALA A 14 -18.03 -1.67 -23.50
N GLN A 15 -16.76 -1.60 -23.89
CA GLN A 15 -15.74 -2.55 -23.45
C GLN A 15 -15.42 -2.26 -21.98
N GLY A 16 -16.13 -2.96 -21.08
CA GLY A 16 -15.74 -3.09 -19.68
C GLY A 16 -14.48 -3.96 -19.59
N GLY A 17 -13.32 -3.34 -19.71
CA GLY A 17 -12.03 -4.02 -19.65
C GLY A 17 -10.87 -3.03 -19.62
N HIS A 18 -10.75 -2.25 -18.55
CA HIS A 18 -9.51 -1.51 -18.29
C HIS A 18 -8.49 -2.44 -17.63
N ALA A 19 -8.01 -3.43 -18.39
CA ALA A 19 -6.63 -3.84 -18.25
C ALA A 19 -5.80 -2.72 -18.89
N ALA A 20 -5.43 -1.72 -18.09
CA ALA A 20 -4.47 -0.72 -18.53
C ALA A 20 -3.19 -1.46 -18.92
N ALA A 21 -2.88 -1.45 -20.21
CA ALA A 21 -1.59 -1.87 -20.71
C ALA A 21 -0.53 -0.96 -20.10
N ASP A 22 0.45 -1.54 -19.40
CA ASP A 22 1.67 -0.86 -19.01
C ASP A 22 2.37 -0.36 -20.29
N GLU A 23 2.28 0.95 -20.57
CA GLU A 23 3.16 1.60 -21.54
C GLU A 23 4.57 1.67 -20.94
N PRO A 24 5.59 1.08 -21.60
CA PRO A 24 6.95 1.10 -21.10
C PRO A 24 7.57 2.46 -21.44
N GLY A 25 7.45 3.43 -20.54
CA GLY A 25 8.12 4.72 -20.76
C GLY A 25 7.85 5.83 -19.76
N SER A 26 6.76 5.79 -19.00
CA SER A 26 6.52 6.82 -17.99
C SER A 26 7.01 6.35 -16.63
N ALA A 27 8.14 6.89 -16.17
CA ALA A 27 8.70 6.65 -14.84
C ALA A 27 7.88 7.29 -13.70
N THR A 28 6.56 7.39 -13.87
CA THR A 28 5.63 7.89 -12.86
C THR A 28 5.06 6.71 -12.10
N LYS A 29 5.24 6.69 -10.77
CA LYS A 29 4.63 5.69 -9.90
C LYS A 29 3.11 5.67 -10.15
N PRO A 30 2.47 4.50 -10.27
CA PRO A 30 1.02 4.42 -10.45
C PRO A 30 0.31 5.13 -9.30
N VAL A 31 -0.71 5.93 -9.64
CA VAL A 31 -1.56 6.62 -8.65
C VAL A 31 -2.68 5.67 -8.24
N CYS A 32 -2.74 5.30 -6.97
CA CYS A 32 -3.81 4.46 -6.43
C CYS A 32 -5.01 5.34 -6.05
N VAL A 33 -6.20 5.03 -6.59
CA VAL A 33 -7.44 5.79 -6.38
C VAL A 33 -8.50 4.90 -5.76
N ASP A 34 -9.14 5.38 -4.69
CA ASP A 34 -10.27 4.70 -4.07
C ASP A 34 -11.58 5.18 -4.70
N ALA A 35 -12.56 4.28 -4.83
CA ALA A 35 -13.89 4.61 -5.35
C ALA A 35 -14.92 4.47 -4.24
N GLU A 36 -15.93 5.35 -4.24
CA GLU A 36 -17.07 5.25 -3.33
C GLU A 36 -18.36 5.12 -4.15
N VAL A 37 -19.14 4.08 -3.87
CA VAL A 37 -20.43 3.81 -4.51
C VAL A 37 -21.43 3.49 -3.40
N ASP A 38 -22.54 4.21 -3.37
CA ASP A 38 -23.61 4.06 -2.36
C ASP A 38 -23.11 4.12 -0.90
N GLY A 39 -22.18 5.04 -0.62
CA GLY A 39 -21.58 5.22 0.70
C GLY A 39 -20.65 4.06 1.13
N LYS A 40 -20.36 3.12 0.24
CA LYS A 40 -19.38 2.05 0.46
C LYS A 40 -18.10 2.34 -0.31
N ARG A 41 -16.99 2.40 0.42
CA ARG A 41 -15.66 2.64 -0.14
C ARG A 41 -15.03 1.32 -0.61
N ALA A 42 -14.73 1.24 -1.89
CA ALA A 42 -13.86 0.24 -2.48
C ALA A 42 -12.42 0.77 -2.47
N LEU A 43 -11.59 0.20 -1.62
CA LEU A 43 -10.18 0.56 -1.47
C LEU A 43 -9.34 -0.11 -2.56
N SER A 44 -8.36 0.63 -3.09
CA SER A 44 -7.45 0.21 -4.16
C SER A 44 -6.32 -0.72 -3.67
N TYR A 45 -6.68 -1.76 -2.91
CA TYR A 45 -5.71 -2.64 -2.25
C TYR A 45 -4.71 -3.27 -3.21
N ASP A 46 -5.12 -3.71 -4.39
CA ASP A 46 -4.21 -4.32 -5.37
C ASP A 46 -3.12 -3.34 -5.85
N CYS A 47 -3.49 -2.07 -6.07
CA CYS A 47 -2.54 -1.03 -6.44
C CYS A 47 -1.58 -0.74 -5.28
N LEU A 48 -2.11 -0.56 -4.08
CA LEU A 48 -1.32 -0.28 -2.88
C LEU A 48 -0.35 -1.42 -2.56
N SER A 49 -0.79 -2.67 -2.65
CA SER A 49 0.06 -3.84 -2.44
C SER A 49 1.22 -3.91 -3.43
N ARG A 50 1.00 -3.53 -4.70
CA ARG A 50 2.07 -3.45 -5.70
C ARG A 50 3.04 -2.30 -5.41
N GLN A 51 2.53 -1.14 -5.01
CA GLN A 51 3.36 0.04 -4.71
C GLN A 51 4.20 -0.14 -3.44
N LEU A 52 3.66 -0.82 -2.43
CA LEU A 52 4.32 -1.10 -1.16
C LEU A 52 5.17 -2.38 -1.18
N LYS A 53 5.15 -3.14 -2.28
CA LYS A 53 5.96 -4.34 -2.42
C LYS A 53 7.43 -3.96 -2.26
N PRO A 54 8.16 -4.55 -1.29
CA PRO A 54 9.59 -4.32 -1.20
C PRO A 54 10.24 -4.71 -2.51
N THR A 55 11.06 -3.83 -3.08
CA THR A 55 11.98 -4.23 -4.14
C THR A 55 12.79 -5.37 -3.56
N ALA A 56 12.74 -6.54 -4.20
CA ALA A 56 13.63 -7.63 -3.85
C ALA A 56 15.04 -7.04 -3.94
N ASP A 57 15.71 -6.90 -2.80
CA ASP A 57 17.03 -6.31 -2.75
C ASP A 57 17.86 -7.02 -3.81
N ALA A 58 18.27 -6.29 -4.85
CA ALA A 58 19.39 -6.71 -5.68
C ALA A 58 20.60 -6.63 -4.75
N GLN A 59 20.71 -7.60 -3.85
CA GLN A 59 21.74 -7.62 -2.83
C GLN A 59 23.06 -7.72 -3.58
N PRO A 60 23.95 -6.71 -3.50
CA PRO A 60 25.28 -6.84 -4.05
C PRO A 60 26.11 -7.66 -3.07
N GLY A 61 25.71 -8.92 -2.88
CA GLY A 61 26.61 -9.96 -2.41
C GLY A 61 27.40 -10.40 -3.62
N GLY A 62 28.46 -9.66 -3.97
CA GLY A 62 29.50 -10.25 -4.81
C GLY A 62 29.92 -11.57 -4.18
N ALA A 63 30.26 -12.57 -5.00
CA ALA A 63 30.48 -13.98 -4.64
C ALA A 63 31.50 -14.26 -3.50
N SER A 64 32.03 -13.24 -2.84
CA SER A 64 33.04 -13.27 -1.78
C SER A 64 32.54 -12.90 -0.38
N GLN A 65 31.29 -12.44 -0.18
CA GLN A 65 30.82 -12.09 1.17
C GLN A 65 30.27 -13.31 1.92
N THR A 66 30.70 -13.47 3.18
CA THR A 66 30.12 -14.47 4.08
C THR A 66 28.71 -14.05 4.52
N ASP A 67 27.89 -15.01 4.92
CA ASP A 67 26.54 -14.70 5.44
C ASP A 67 26.57 -13.79 6.67
N SER A 68 27.56 -13.95 7.55
CA SER A 68 27.74 -13.11 8.72
C SER A 68 28.01 -11.64 8.35
N GLU A 69 28.85 -11.41 7.34
CA GLU A 69 29.12 -10.05 6.84
C GLU A 69 27.90 -9.46 6.13
N ARG A 70 27.15 -10.30 5.41
CA ARG A 70 25.91 -9.88 4.75
C ARG A 70 24.84 -9.51 5.77
N LEU A 71 24.71 -10.27 6.85
CA LEU A 71 23.74 -10.04 7.92
C LEU A 71 24.13 -8.84 8.79
N SER A 72 25.42 -8.61 9.08
CA SER A 72 25.85 -7.45 9.87
C SER A 72 25.54 -6.11 9.22
N LYS A 73 25.39 -6.08 7.89
CA LYS A 73 24.99 -4.91 7.11
C LYS A 73 23.48 -4.76 6.95
N GLN A 74 22.67 -5.73 7.38
CA GLN A 74 21.21 -5.63 7.31
C GLN A 74 20.69 -4.61 8.34
N PRO A 75 19.60 -3.90 8.03
CA PRO A 75 18.96 -3.02 8.99
C PRO A 75 18.36 -3.83 10.14
N SER A 76 18.38 -3.27 11.36
CA SER A 76 18.02 -4.00 12.58
C SER A 76 16.59 -4.53 12.60
N ASN A 77 15.67 -3.88 11.88
CA ASN A 77 14.29 -4.36 11.71
C ASN A 77 14.20 -5.70 10.97
N ARG A 78 15.20 -6.09 10.16
CA ARG A 78 15.26 -7.40 9.50
C ARG A 78 15.98 -8.46 10.32
N LEU A 79 16.89 -8.06 11.20
CA LEU A 79 17.65 -8.97 12.06
C LEU A 79 16.91 -9.34 13.34
N GLY A 80 15.83 -8.62 13.69
CA GLY A 80 15.16 -8.77 14.98
C GLY A 80 16.01 -8.27 16.15
N THR A 81 17.06 -7.49 15.89
CA THR A 81 17.92 -6.89 16.90
C THR A 81 17.32 -5.57 17.39
N PHE A 82 17.97 -4.97 18.40
CA PHE A 82 17.54 -3.68 18.94
C PHE A 82 17.34 -2.62 17.84
N ASN A 83 16.20 -1.94 17.88
CA ASN A 83 15.87 -0.84 17.00
C ASN A 83 15.25 0.31 17.80
N LEU A 84 15.90 1.46 17.77
CA LEU A 84 15.49 2.64 18.54
C LEU A 84 14.14 3.20 18.10
N SER A 85 13.82 3.20 16.80
CA SER A 85 12.52 3.70 16.33
C SER A 85 11.39 2.76 16.73
N THR A 86 11.60 1.45 16.64
CA THR A 86 10.65 0.44 17.15
C THR A 86 10.35 0.67 18.63
N GLU A 87 11.39 0.87 19.43
CA GLU A 87 11.23 0.99 20.87
C GLU A 87 10.58 2.33 21.28
N ARG A 88 10.93 3.43 20.62
CA ARG A 88 10.23 4.72 20.76
C ARG A 88 8.75 4.60 20.41
N ASN A 89 8.39 3.83 19.39
CA ASN A 89 6.99 3.61 19.01
C ASN A 89 6.24 2.75 20.04
N ARG A 90 6.88 1.71 20.58
CA ARG A 90 6.26 0.82 21.60
C ARG A 90 6.06 1.53 22.94
N PHE A 91 7.05 2.29 23.38
CA PHE A 91 6.99 2.95 24.68
C PHE A 91 6.35 4.34 24.62
N GLY A 92 6.40 5.03 23.49
CA GLY A 92 5.84 6.37 23.35
C GLY A 92 6.35 7.30 24.44
N SER A 93 5.43 7.90 25.21
CA SER A 93 5.75 8.80 26.32
C SER A 93 6.48 8.14 27.50
N ASN A 94 6.43 6.80 27.59
CA ASN A 94 7.11 6.00 28.62
C ASN A 94 8.59 5.72 28.30
N TRP A 95 9.07 6.08 27.11
CA TRP A 95 10.44 5.81 26.70
C TRP A 95 11.46 6.48 27.64
N GLY A 96 12.36 5.68 28.22
CA GLY A 96 13.36 6.15 29.20
C GLY A 96 12.79 6.51 30.59
N ARG A 97 11.51 6.25 30.85
CA ARG A 97 10.83 6.56 32.13
C ARG A 97 10.20 5.35 32.80
N SER A 98 9.85 4.32 32.05
CA SER A 98 9.19 3.12 32.56
C SER A 98 9.64 1.88 31.79
N VAL A 99 9.53 0.71 32.43
CA VAL A 99 9.71 -0.61 31.81
C VAL A 99 8.43 -1.13 31.15
N THR A 100 7.31 -0.42 31.34
CA THR A 100 6.00 -0.79 30.78
C THR A 100 5.71 0.05 29.53
N PRO A 101 5.43 -0.58 28.37
CA PRO A 101 5.05 0.13 27.15
C PRO A 101 3.78 0.98 27.31
N GLN A 102 3.64 2.06 26.54
CA GLN A 102 2.41 2.85 26.52
C GLN A 102 1.31 2.04 25.83
N ARG A 103 0.18 1.83 26.51
CA ARG A 103 -1.07 1.39 25.88
C ARG A 103 -2.05 2.55 25.85
N PRO A 104 -2.82 2.71 24.75
CA PRO A 104 -3.99 3.56 24.77
C PRO A 104 -4.95 3.10 25.87
N ASP A 105 -5.63 4.06 26.50
CA ASP A 105 -6.73 3.77 27.41
C ASP A 105 -7.82 3.01 26.65
N ALA A 106 -8.55 2.16 27.37
CA ALA A 106 -9.69 1.47 26.80
C ALA A 106 -10.68 2.53 26.26
N PRO A 107 -11.26 2.34 25.06
CA PRO A 107 -12.25 3.27 24.53
C PRO A 107 -13.40 3.44 25.52
N VAL A 108 -13.75 4.68 25.85
CA VAL A 108 -14.95 4.97 26.63
C VAL A 108 -16.16 4.72 25.73
N ALA A 109 -17.06 3.83 26.14
CA ALA A 109 -18.31 3.59 25.44
C ALA A 109 -19.19 4.86 25.54
N VAL A 110 -19.18 5.67 24.48
CA VAL A 110 -20.10 6.80 24.34
C VAL A 110 -21.42 6.28 23.75
N PRO A 111 -22.56 6.45 24.44
CA PRO A 111 -23.85 6.08 23.87
C PRO A 111 -24.14 6.91 22.62
N PRO A 112 -24.84 6.34 21.62
CA PRO A 112 -25.22 7.07 20.41
C PRO A 112 -26.08 8.28 20.78
N LYS A 113 -25.85 9.41 20.08
CA LYS A 113 -26.64 10.63 20.25
C LYS A 113 -28.09 10.37 19.79
N PRO A 114 -29.11 10.77 20.57
CA PRO A 114 -30.51 10.64 20.17
C PRO A 114 -30.85 11.51 18.95
#